data_AF-A3IKE3-F1
#
_entry.id   AF-A3IKE3-F1
#
_cell.length_a   1.000
_cell.length_b   1.000
_cell.length_c   1.000
_cell.angle_alpha   90.00
_cell.angle_beta   90.00
_cell.angle_gamma   90.00
#
_symmetry.space_group_name_H-M   'P 1'
#
loop_
_entity.id
_entity.type
_entity.pdbx_description
1 polymer ?
#
loop_
_entity_poly.entity_id
_entity_poly.type
_entity_poly.pdbx_seq_one_letter_code
_entity_poly.pdbx_strand_id
1 'polypeptide(L)'
;MVKPRPPQMTVKCVDTYCELYRDLFIEVRAYEAFKYLKLGLISDIKRKTLPAIAKAVGLKNEQGLLHFLTESPWKAEDLEKRRLEIILNILERKEIIVMIDETGDKKRCDPAPS
;
A
#
# COMPACT_ATOMS: atom_id res chain seq x y z
N MET A 1 -28.68 6.10 5.67
CA MET A 1 -27.27 5.75 5.40
C MET A 1 -26.66 6.82 4.52
N VAL A 2 -25.61 7.51 4.97
CA VAL A 2 -24.91 8.52 4.17
C VAL A 2 -24.02 7.79 3.15
N LYS A 3 -24.17 8.12 1.86
CA LYS A 3 -23.34 7.54 0.80
C LYS A 3 -21.87 7.94 1.06
N PRO A 4 -20.91 6.99 1.06
CA PRO A 4 -19.50 7.32 1.23
C PRO A 4 -19.04 8.31 0.16
N ARG A 5 -18.25 9.31 0.55
CA ARG A 5 -17.65 10.25 -0.40
C ARG A 5 -16.72 9.52 -1.39
N PRO A 6 -16.54 10.02 -2.62
CA PRO A 6 -15.53 9.44 -3.51
C PRO A 6 -14.12 9.61 -2.93
N PRO A 7 -13.19 8.68 -3.25
CA PRO A 7 -11.78 8.84 -2.91
C PRO A 7 -11.13 9.97 -3.72
N GLN A 8 -10.14 10.65 -3.13
CA GLN A 8 -9.30 11.62 -3.81
C GLN A 8 -8.47 10.93 -4.90
N MET A 9 -8.30 11.62 -6.03
CA MET A 9 -7.47 11.16 -7.14
C MET A 9 -5.98 11.44 -6.86
N THR A 10 -5.10 10.61 -7.43
CA THR A 10 -3.65 10.82 -7.41
C THR A 10 -3.11 10.86 -8.84
N VAL A 11 -2.01 10.17 -9.14
CA VAL A 11 -1.51 9.98 -10.50
C VAL A 11 -2.23 8.79 -11.14
N LYS A 12 -2.63 8.92 -12.40
CA LYS A 12 -3.47 7.93 -13.11
C LYS A 12 -2.96 6.49 -13.01
N CYS A 13 -1.65 6.26 -13.15
CA CYS A 13 -1.09 4.91 -13.08
C CYS A 13 -1.28 4.27 -11.69
N VAL A 14 -1.12 5.05 -10.61
CA VAL A 14 -1.36 4.60 -9.23
C VAL A 14 -2.85 4.35 -9.04
N ASP A 15 -3.70 5.28 -9.48
CA ASP A 15 -5.15 5.15 -9.36
C ASP A 15 -5.67 3.89 -10.08
N THR A 16 -5.23 3.66 -11.32
CA THR A 16 -5.59 2.46 -12.10
C THR A 16 -5.12 1.18 -11.43
N TYR A 17 -3.88 1.14 -10.93
CA TYR A 17 -3.38 -0.03 -10.22
C TYR A 17 -4.13 -0.28 -8.91
N CYS A 18 -4.39 0.77 -8.13
CA CYS A 18 -5.10 0.66 -6.85
C CYS A 18 -6.57 0.28 -7.01
N GLU A 19 -7.21 0.59 -8.14
CA GLU A 19 -8.58 0.16 -8.42
C GLU A 19 -8.75 -1.36 -8.39
N LEU A 20 -7.70 -2.11 -8.75
CA LEU A 20 -7.68 -3.59 -8.68
C LEU A 20 -7.82 -4.15 -7.25
N TYR A 21 -7.75 -3.29 -6.23
CA TYR A 21 -7.83 -3.63 -4.81
C TYR A 21 -8.97 -2.91 -4.09
N ARG A 22 -9.81 -2.15 -4.80
CA ARG A 22 -10.77 -1.21 -4.19
C ARG A 22 -11.74 -1.89 -3.22
N ASP A 23 -12.20 -3.08 -3.55
CA ASP A 23 -13.15 -3.88 -2.77
C ASP A 23 -12.58 -4.40 -1.45
N LEU A 24 -11.25 -4.42 -1.29
CA LEU A 24 -10.61 -4.82 -0.04
C LEU A 24 -10.71 -3.75 1.06
N PHE A 25 -11.13 -2.54 0.71
CA PHE A 25 -11.19 -1.41 1.64
C PHE A 25 -12.63 -0.90 1.81
N ILE A 26 -13.22 -1.23 2.95
CA ILE A 26 -14.56 -0.76 3.33
C ILE A 26 -14.57 0.77 3.48
N GLU A 27 -13.52 1.31 4.08
CA GLU A 27 -13.40 2.73 4.36
C GLU A 27 -12.70 3.48 3.23
N VAL A 28 -13.30 4.60 2.81
CA VAL A 28 -12.72 5.49 1.79
C VAL A 28 -11.34 6.00 2.22
N ARG A 29 -11.15 6.28 3.53
CA ARG A 29 -9.88 6.78 4.07
C ARG A 29 -8.78 5.73 4.00
N ALA A 30 -9.10 4.47 4.30
CA ALA A 30 -8.14 3.37 4.17
C ALA A 30 -7.70 3.20 2.71
N TYR A 31 -8.65 3.27 1.77
CA TYR A 31 -8.32 3.20 0.34
C TYR A 31 -7.45 4.38 -0.14
N GLU A 32 -7.73 5.60 0.32
CA GLU A 32 -6.88 6.76 0.01
C GLU A 32 -5.47 6.60 0.58
N ALA A 33 -5.35 6.16 1.83
CA ALA A 33 -4.07 5.89 2.45
C ALA A 33 -3.29 4.81 1.68
N PHE A 34 -3.95 3.76 1.19
CA PHE A 34 -3.35 2.76 0.30
C PHE A 34 -2.78 3.40 -0.98
N LYS A 35 -3.55 4.27 -1.64
CA LYS A 35 -3.09 5.00 -2.85
C LYS A 35 -1.88 5.88 -2.56
N TYR A 36 -1.93 6.68 -1.49
CA TYR A 36 -0.83 7.55 -1.11
C TYR A 36 0.42 6.77 -0.71
N LEU A 37 0.25 5.64 -0.01
CA LEU A 37 1.37 4.78 0.34
C LEU A 37 2.05 4.22 -0.92
N LYS A 38 1.28 3.72 -1.89
CA LYS A 38 1.83 3.23 -3.17
C LYS A 38 2.56 4.33 -3.93
N LEU A 39 1.97 5.52 -4.03
CA LEU A 39 2.60 6.67 -4.66
C LEU A 39 3.93 7.04 -3.98
N GLY A 40 3.96 7.10 -2.64
CA GLY A 40 5.18 7.38 -1.89
C GLY A 40 6.27 6.33 -2.05
N LEU A 41 5.88 5.05 -2.12
CA LEU A 41 6.79 3.92 -2.32
C LEU A 41 7.48 3.97 -3.69
N ILE A 42 6.79 4.42 -4.75
CA ILE A 42 7.39 4.56 -6.08
C ILE A 42 8.05 5.92 -6.34
N SER A 43 7.83 6.90 -5.46
CA SER A 43 8.41 8.25 -5.62
C SER A 43 9.92 8.26 -5.41
N ASP A 44 10.66 9.17 -6.04
CA ASP A 44 12.10 9.30 -5.81
C ASP A 44 12.40 10.04 -4.49
N ILE A 45 12.36 9.31 -3.36
CA ILE A 45 12.67 9.83 -2.03
C ILE A 45 13.71 8.96 -1.34
N LYS A 46 14.72 9.61 -0.74
CA LYS A 46 15.89 8.96 -0.13
C LYS A 46 15.55 7.97 0.98
N ARG A 47 14.51 8.24 1.78
CA ARG A 47 14.04 7.35 2.86
C ARG A 47 12.53 7.22 2.80
N LYS A 48 12.05 5.97 2.87
CA LYS A 48 10.63 5.60 2.76
C LYS A 48 9.91 5.57 4.11
N THR A 49 10.19 6.54 4.97
CA THR A 49 9.47 6.65 6.25
C THR A 49 8.07 7.22 6.03
N LEU A 50 7.11 6.94 6.92
CA LEU A 50 5.75 7.48 6.80
C LEU A 50 5.71 9.01 6.75
N PRO A 51 6.47 9.77 7.57
CA PRO A 51 6.51 11.22 7.45
C PRO A 51 7.10 11.71 6.12
N ALA A 52 8.13 11.03 5.60
CA ALA A 52 8.73 11.39 4.31
C ALA A 52 7.77 11.14 3.15
N ILE A 53 7.05 10.01 3.18
CA ILE A 53 6.00 9.70 2.21
C ILE A 53 4.87 10.72 2.30
N ALA A 54 4.35 11.00 3.50
CA ALA A 54 3.29 11.98 3.69
C ALA A 54 3.65 13.34 3.11
N LYS A 55 4.87 13.82 3.38
CA LYS A 55 5.39 15.06 2.80
C LYS A 55 5.47 14.99 1.27
N ALA A 56 5.99 13.90 0.72
CA ALA A 56 6.17 13.74 -0.72
C ALA A 56 4.84 13.69 -1.49
N VAL A 57 3.78 13.13 -0.89
CA VAL A 57 2.46 13.00 -1.50
C VAL A 57 1.49 14.13 -1.14
N GLY A 58 1.97 15.18 -0.45
CA GLY A 58 1.18 16.37 -0.13
C GLY A 58 0.19 16.22 1.03
N LEU A 59 0.37 15.21 1.90
CA LEU A 59 -0.43 15.06 3.11
C LEU A 59 0.07 15.99 4.22
N LYS A 60 -0.85 16.44 5.09
CA LYS A 60 -0.52 17.30 6.23
C LYS A 60 0.37 16.60 7.25
N ASN A 61 0.14 15.31 7.47
CA ASN A 61 0.89 14.46 8.39
C ASN A 61 0.74 12.99 7.98
N GLU A 62 1.46 12.13 8.69
CA GLU A 62 1.54 10.68 8.49
C GLU A 62 0.44 9.88 9.18
N GLN A 63 -0.40 10.50 10.00
CA GLN A 63 -1.35 9.79 10.87
C GLN A 63 -2.32 8.90 10.09
N GLY A 64 -2.79 9.37 8.94
CA GLY A 64 -3.63 8.55 8.05
C GLY A 64 -2.91 7.32 7.50
N LEU A 65 -1.61 7.43 7.22
CA LEU A 65 -0.78 6.31 6.75
C LEU A 65 -0.44 5.35 7.90
N LEU A 66 -0.20 5.88 9.10
CA LEU A 66 0.06 5.07 10.29
C LEU A 66 -1.19 4.24 10.64
N HIS A 67 -2.33 4.90 10.80
CA HIS A 67 -3.62 4.25 11.07
C HIS A 67 -3.94 3.19 10.00
N PHE A 68 -3.62 3.48 8.73
CA PHE A 68 -3.76 2.50 7.66
C PHE A 68 -2.95 1.22 7.90
N LEU A 69 -1.73 1.30 8.40
CA LEU A 69 -0.87 0.15 8.65
C LEU A 69 -1.15 -0.58 9.97
N THR A 70 -1.73 0.11 10.96
CA THR A 70 -1.84 -0.42 12.34
C THR A 70 -3.26 -0.76 12.76
N GLU A 71 -4.26 -0.02 12.30
CA GLU A 71 -5.62 -0.03 12.86
C GLU A 71 -6.71 -0.32 11.82
N SER A 72 -6.45 -0.09 10.54
CA SER A 72 -7.45 -0.34 9.50
C SER A 72 -7.77 -1.82 9.34
N PRO A 73 -9.04 -2.19 9.10
CA PRO A 73 -9.52 -3.59 9.19
C PRO A 73 -9.18 -4.48 7.99
N TRP A 74 -8.28 -4.06 7.10
CA TRP A 74 -7.85 -4.86 5.95
C TRP A 74 -6.81 -5.90 6.38
N LYS A 75 -6.69 -6.99 5.63
CA LYS A 75 -5.77 -8.09 5.92
C LYS A 75 -4.65 -8.17 4.89
N ALA A 76 -3.42 -8.38 5.36
CA ALA A 76 -2.26 -8.49 4.49
C ALA A 76 -2.37 -9.70 3.55
N GLU A 77 -2.95 -10.79 4.04
CA GLU A 77 -3.18 -12.02 3.31
C GLU A 77 -4.11 -11.80 2.10
N ASP A 78 -5.15 -10.97 2.27
CA ASP A 78 -6.09 -10.65 1.20
C ASP A 78 -5.42 -9.81 0.10
N LEU A 79 -4.58 -8.84 0.47
CA LEU A 79 -3.78 -8.07 -0.48
C LEU A 79 -2.76 -8.93 -1.22
N GLU A 80 -2.09 -9.83 -0.51
CA GLU A 80 -1.12 -10.75 -1.11
C GLU A 80 -1.79 -11.68 -2.11
N LYS A 81 -2.90 -12.31 -1.72
CA LYS A 81 -3.69 -13.18 -2.59
C LYS A 81 -4.14 -12.43 -3.84
N ARG A 82 -4.74 -11.24 -3.69
CA ARG A 82 -5.18 -10.41 -4.83
C ARG A 82 -4.01 -10.04 -5.75
N ARG A 83 -2.84 -9.70 -5.19
CA ARG A 83 -1.63 -9.40 -5.97
C ARG A 83 -1.20 -10.60 -6.81
N LEU A 84 -1.18 -11.79 -6.23
CA LEU A 84 -0.83 -13.02 -6.97
C LEU A 84 -1.85 -13.33 -8.07
N GLU A 85 -3.14 -13.21 -7.79
CA GLU A 85 -4.21 -13.38 -8.79
C GLU A 85 -4.04 -12.42 -9.98
N ILE A 86 -3.76 -11.14 -9.72
CA ILE A 86 -3.50 -10.15 -10.78
C ILE A 86 -2.28 -10.54 -11.62
N ILE A 87 -1.17 -10.93 -10.98
CA ILE A 87 0.05 -11.35 -11.68
C ILE A 87 -0.22 -12.57 -12.56
N LEU A 88 -0.88 -13.60 -12.02
CA LEU A 88 -1.21 -14.82 -12.75
C LEU A 88 -2.13 -14.55 -13.95
N ASN A 89 -3.10 -13.65 -13.80
CA ASN A 89 -3.98 -13.23 -14.89
C ASN A 89 -3.21 -12.51 -16.01
N ILE A 90 -2.29 -11.62 -15.66
CA ILE A 90 -1.45 -10.89 -16.64
C ILE A 90 -0.49 -11.83 -17.39
N LEU A 91 0.00 -12.88 -16.71
CA LEU A 91 0.91 -13.84 -17.30
C LEU A 91 0.24 -14.77 -18.31
N GLU A 92 -1.10 -14.87 -18.34
CA GLU A 92 -1.87 -15.61 -19.35
C GLU A 92 -1.38 -17.06 -19.59
N ARG A 93 -0.91 -17.74 -18.53
CA ARG A 93 -0.31 -19.09 -18.59
C ARG A 93 0.95 -19.19 -19.47
N LYS A 94 1.64 -18.08 -19.73
CA LYS A 94 2.97 -18.09 -20.36
C LYS A 94 3.95 -18.83 -19.45
N GLU A 95 4.91 -19.52 -20.06
CA GLU A 95 6.02 -20.11 -19.32
C GLU A 95 6.80 -19.00 -18.61
N ILE A 96 7.09 -19.22 -17.32
CA ILE A 96 7.81 -18.28 -16.47
C ILE A 96 8.93 -19.01 -15.73
N ILE A 97 9.99 -18.27 -15.41
CA ILE A 97 11.01 -18.72 -14.48
C ILE A 97 10.73 -18.05 -13.14
N VAL A 98 10.45 -18.85 -12.11
CA VAL A 98 10.26 -18.37 -10.73
C VAL A 98 11.60 -18.44 -10.01
N MET A 99 12.11 -17.30 -9.57
CA MET A 99 13.30 -17.21 -8.71
C MET A 99 12.85 -17.11 -7.26
N ILE A 100 13.26 -18.06 -6.42
CA ILE A 100 12.97 -18.09 -4.98
C ILE A 100 14.28 -17.87 -4.25
N ASP A 101 14.31 -16.83 -3.42
CA ASP A 101 15.43 -16.50 -2.54
C ASP A 101 14.90 -16.24 -1.13
N GLU A 102 15.62 -16.73 -0.12
CA GLU A 102 15.27 -16.49 1.28
C GLU A 102 16.12 -15.33 1.82
N THR A 103 15.49 -14.16 1.93
CA THR A 103 16.12 -13.01 2.59
C THR A 103 15.64 -12.92 4.05
N GLY A 104 16.55 -13.13 5.00
CA GLY A 104 16.25 -12.97 6.43
C GLY A 104 16.20 -11.50 6.85
N ASP A 105 15.08 -11.05 7.42
CA ASP A 105 14.91 -9.68 7.89
C ASP A 105 15.26 -9.58 9.39
N LYS A 106 16.54 -9.37 9.73
CA LYS A 106 16.97 -9.15 11.13
C LYS A 106 16.55 -7.76 11.59
N LYS A 107 15.33 -7.62 12.08
CA LYS A 107 14.87 -6.39 12.73
C LYS A 107 15.57 -6.21 14.08
N ARG A 108 16.59 -5.33 14.17
CA ARG A 108 17.04 -4.78 15.46
C ARG A 108 16.01 -3.75 15.93
N CYS A 109 15.22 -4.11 16.94
CA CYS A 109 14.62 -3.11 17.82
C CYS A 109 15.65 -2.85 18.93
N ASP A 110 16.38 -1.74 18.84
CA ASP A 110 17.05 -1.25 20.04
C ASP A 110 15.94 -0.80 21.01
N PRO A 111 15.93 -1.28 22.26
CA PRO A 111 14.92 -0.87 23.23
C PRO A 111 14.99 0.64 23.45
N ALA A 112 13.83 1.29 23.58
CA ALA A 112 13.77 2.71 23.91
C ALA A 112 14.57 2.97 25.21
N PRO A 113 15.33 4.07 25.29
CA PRO A 113 16.04 4.40 26.52
C PRO A 113 15.02 4.54 27.66
N SER A 114 15.25 3.76 28.71
CA SER A 114 14.51 3.75 29.99
C SER A 114 14.60 5.06 30.74
#